data_AF-A0A7X9P7U5-F1
#
_entry.id   AF-A0A7X9P7U5-F1
#
_cell.length_a   1.000
_cell.length_b   1.000
_cell.length_c   1.000
_cell.angle_alpha   90.00
_cell.angle_beta   90.00
_cell.angle_gamma   90.00
#
_symmetry.space_group_name_H-M   'P 1'
#
loop_
_entity.id
_entity.type
_entity.pdbx_description
1 polymer ?
#
loop_
_entity_poly.entity_id
_entity_poly.type
_entity_poly.pdbx_seq_one_letter_code
_entity_poly.pdbx_strand_id
1 'polypeptide(L)' 'MAAKHYESVEPTSPDDWYWCLHCNRFFQARSLRVDSLGNRQGCPFCHAAGLGVDIWPWDAFRRRNWPRSTSRLRHGLIRR' A
#
# COMPACT_ATOMS: atom_id res chain seq x y z
N MET A 1 -28.90 7.30 -8.60
CA MET A 1 -27.53 6.80 -8.83
C MET A 1 -26.89 6.60 -7.47
N ALA A 2 -26.67 5.35 -7.05
CA ALA A 2 -26.01 5.07 -5.78
C ALA A 2 -24.54 5.48 -5.91
N ALA A 3 -24.13 6.54 -5.21
CA ALA A 3 -22.72 6.80 -4.97
C ALA A 3 -22.20 5.56 -4.23
N LYS A 4 -21.46 4.70 -4.94
CA LYS A 4 -20.68 3.66 -4.28
C LYS A 4 -19.81 4.43 -3.30
N HIS A 5 -20.01 4.20 -2.01
CA HIS A 5 -19.12 4.69 -0.97
C HIS A 5 -17.72 4.21 -1.34
N TYR A 6 -16.94 5.05 -2.01
CA TYR A 6 -15.52 4.88 -2.09
C TYR A 6 -15.07 5.29 -0.69
N GLU A 7 -15.04 4.31 0.21
CA GLU A 7 -14.41 4.49 1.51
C GLU A 7 -13.01 5.01 1.20
N SER A 8 -12.77 6.28 1.53
CA SER A 8 -11.55 6.97 1.18
C SER A 8 -10.38 6.12 1.70
N VAL A 9 -9.57 5.59 0.78
CA VAL A 9 -8.34 4.83 1.10
C VAL A 9 -7.25 5.82 1.49
N GLU A 10 -7.58 6.75 2.38
CA GLU A 10 -6.64 7.69 2.96
C GLU A 10 -5.89 6.97 4.09
N PRO A 11 -4.57 7.20 4.23
CA PRO A 11 -3.83 6.68 5.37
C PRO A 11 -4.41 7.18 6.69
N THR A 12 -4.72 6.26 7.60
CA THR A 12 -5.17 6.62 8.96
C THR A 12 -4.02 6.97 9.89
N SER A 13 -2.82 6.45 9.60
CA SER A 13 -1.58 6.71 10.31
C SER A 13 -0.35 6.62 9.38
N PRO A 14 0.70 7.44 9.60
CA PRO A 14 1.96 7.34 8.84
C PRO A 14 2.68 5.99 9.01
N ASP A 15 2.33 5.21 10.03
CA ASP A 15 2.91 3.90 10.32
C ASP A 15 2.13 2.74 9.71
N ASP A 16 0.97 3.00 9.09
CA ASP A 16 0.16 1.99 8.42
C ASP A 16 0.96 1.30 7.32
N TRP A 17 0.83 -0.02 7.26
CA TRP A 17 1.52 -0.83 6.29
C TRP A 17 0.69 -1.00 5.03
N TYR A 18 1.33 -0.76 3.90
CA TYR A 18 0.77 -0.93 2.58
C TYR A 18 1.55 -1.96 1.79
N TRP A 19 0.87 -2.57 0.84
CA TRP A 19 1.42 -3.49 -0.14
C TRP A 19 1.18 -2.97 -1.55
N CYS A 20 2.23 -2.95 -2.38
CA CYS A 20 2.11 -2.67 -3.80
C CYS A 20 2.10 -3.96 -4.63
N LEU A 21 1.08 -4.14 -5.46
CA LEU A 21 0.93 -5.29 -6.36
C LEU A 21 1.92 -5.29 -7.54
N HIS A 22 2.41 -4.13 -7.97
CA HIS A 22 3.36 -4.04 -9.09
C HIS A 22 4.75 -4.56 -8.73
N CYS A 23 5.29 -4.15 -7.58
CA CYS A 23 6.64 -4.53 -7.18
C CYS A 23 6.66 -5.60 -6.08
N ASN A 24 5.50 -6.03 -5.59
CA ASN A 24 5.35 -7.00 -4.51
C ASN A 24 6.17 -6.61 -3.27
N ARG A 25 6.09 -5.32 -2.87
CA ARG A 25 6.80 -4.77 -1.72
C ARG A 25 5.85 -4.17 -0.70
N PHE A 26 6.24 -4.33 0.56
CA PHE A 26 5.64 -3.62 1.68
C PHE A 26 6.35 -2.31 1.95
N PHE A 27 5.61 -1.30 2.37
CA PHE A 27 6.15 -0.02 2.85
C PHE A 27 5.17 0.63 3.81
N GLN A 28 5.62 1.65 4.54
CA GLN A 28 4.76 2.41 5.44
C GLN A 28 4.16 3.61 4.73
N ALA A 29 2.99 4.05 5.17
CA ALA A 29 2.24 5.14 4.57
C ALA A 29 3.06 6.43 4.42
N ARG A 30 3.94 6.73 5.39
CA ARG A 30 4.88 7.87 5.30
C ARG A 30 5.82 7.86 4.09
N SER A 31 5.95 6.72 3.41
CA SER A 31 6.76 6.57 2.20
C SER A 31 5.94 6.71 0.92
N LEU A 32 4.62 6.93 1.01
CA LEU A 32 3.79 7.25 -0.15
C LEU A 32 4.32 8.52 -0.82
N ARG A 33 4.39 8.48 -2.15
CA ARG A 33 4.81 9.61 -2.98
C ARG A 33 3.63 10.11 -3.77
N VAL A 34 3.70 11.33 -4.28
CA VAL A 34 2.75 11.76 -5.31
C VAL A 34 3.00 10.90 -6.56
N ASP A 35 1.93 10.35 -7.14
CA ASP A 35 1.98 9.55 -8.36
C ASP A 35 2.33 10.41 -9.58
N SER A 36 2.63 9.78 -10.72
CA SER A 36 2.99 10.50 -11.96
C SER A 36 1.85 11.36 -12.52
N LEU A 37 0.62 11.19 -12.01
CA LEU A 37 -0.55 11.98 -12.39
C LEU A 37 -0.73 13.21 -11.48
N GLY A 38 0.18 13.43 -10.52
CA GLY A 38 0.27 14.63 -9.70
C GLY A 38 -0.81 14.76 -8.62
N ASN A 39 -1.74 13.80 -8.53
CA ASN A 39 -2.97 13.96 -7.77
C ASN A 39 -3.28 12.77 -6.85
N ARG A 40 -2.53 11.67 -6.93
CA ARG A 40 -2.75 10.51 -6.04
C ARG A 40 -1.47 10.13 -5.31
N GLN A 41 -1.64 9.33 -4.27
CA GLN A 41 -0.53 8.73 -3.54
C GLN A 41 -0.10 7.43 -4.24
N GLY A 42 1.20 7.17 -4.31
CA GLY A 42 1.82 6.11 -5.10
C GLY A 42 3.01 5.46 -4.39
N CYS A 43 3.49 4.35 -4.96
CA CYS A 43 4.51 3.50 -4.35
C CYS A 43 5.89 4.18 -4.35
N PRO A 44 6.67 4.10 -3.26
CA PRO A 44 8.04 4.66 -3.22
C PRO A 44 9.04 3.93 -4.13
N PHE A 45 8.73 2.72 -4.57
CA PHE A 45 9.67 1.84 -5.28
C PHE A 45 9.34 1.66 -6.77
N CYS A 46 8.16 2.07 -7.23
CA CYS A 46 7.77 1.95 -8.63
C CYS A 46 6.85 3.10 -9.05
N HIS A 47 6.92 3.49 -10.32
CA HIS A 47 6.15 4.62 -10.86
C HIS A 47 4.78 4.23 -11.42
N ALA A 48 4.39 2.96 -11.32
CA ALA A 48 3.19 2.42 -11.97
C ALA A 48 2.01 2.20 -11.02
N ALA A 49 2.17 2.39 -9.71
CA ALA A 49 1.17 1.97 -8.70
C ALA A 49 0.49 3.16 -8.02
N GLY A 50 -0.83 3.15 -7.98
CA GLY A 50 -1.66 4.13 -7.26
C GLY A 50 -2.37 3.57 -6.02
N LEU A 51 -2.53 4.41 -4.99
CA LEU A 51 -3.28 4.13 -3.77
C LEU A 51 -4.76 3.86 -4.07
N GLY A 52 -5.28 2.76 -3.51
CA GLY A 52 -6.66 2.30 -3.75
C GLY A 52 -6.88 1.63 -5.11
N VAL A 53 -5.82 1.48 -5.93
CA VAL A 53 -5.86 0.76 -7.20
C VAL A 53 -4.94 -0.47 -7.13
N ASP A 54 -3.64 -0.23 -7.00
CA ASP A 54 -2.59 -1.27 -6.96
C ASP A 54 -1.90 -1.35 -5.61
N ILE A 55 -2.14 -0.34 -4.76
CA ILE A 55 -1.61 -0.24 -3.41
C ILE A 55 -2.77 -0.36 -2.44
N TRP A 56 -2.63 -1.31 -1.52
CA TRP A 56 -3.68 -1.67 -0.59
C TRP A 56 -3.14 -1.79 0.84
N PRO A 57 -3.96 -1.53 1.86
CA PRO A 57 -3.59 -1.82 3.23
C PRO A 57 -3.18 -3.29 3.38
N TRP A 58 -2.12 -3.54 4.15
CA TRP A 58 -1.63 -4.91 4.39
C TRP A 58 -2.65 -5.79 5.14
N ASP A 59 -3.58 -5.20 5.86
CA ASP A 59 -4.67 -5.93 6.51
C ASP A 59 -5.87 -6.20 5.60
N ALA A 60 -6.01 -5.47 4.48
CA ALA A 60 -7.13 -5.62 3.54
C ALA A 60 -7.20 -7.01 2.88
N PHE A 61 -6.06 -7.68 2.71
CA PHE A 61 -6.00 -9.06 2.20
C PHE A 61 -5.37 -10.00 3.22
N ARG A 62 -6.10 -10.33 4.29
CA ARG A 62 -5.76 -11.45 5.18
C ARG A 62 -5.85 -12.84 4.48
N ARG A 63 -5.24 -13.00 3.30
CA ARG A 63 -5.08 -14.29 2.61
C ARG A 63 -3.96 -15.10 3.28
N ARG A 64 -4.11 -16.42 3.23
CA ARG A 64 -3.45 -17.45 4.06
C ARG A 64 -1.91 -17.46 4.12
N ASN A 65 -1.18 -16.66 3.32
CA ASN A 65 0.28 -16.69 3.21
C ASN A 65 0.97 -15.31 3.36
N TRP A 66 0.26 -14.27 3.79
CA TRP A 66 0.91 -12.98 4.08
C TRP A 66 1.70 -12.99 5.39
N PRO A 67 2.74 -12.14 5.52
CA PRO A 67 3.39 -11.89 6.80
C PRO A 67 2.32 -11.65 7.86
N ARG A 68 2.41 -12.36 8.98
CA ARG A 68 1.40 -12.30 10.05
C ARG A 68 1.68 -11.21 11.09
N SER A 69 2.79 -10.50 10.96
CA SER A 69 3.21 -9.45 11.88
C SER A 69 4.03 -8.38 11.17
N THR A 70 3.97 -7.16 11.70
CA THR A 70 4.77 -6.02 11.24
C THR A 70 6.27 -6.27 11.31
N SER A 71 6.74 -7.06 12.28
CA SER A 71 8.14 -7.50 12.38
C SER A 71 8.59 -8.27 11.14
N ARG A 72 7.73 -9.12 10.56
CA ARG A 72 8.03 -9.84 9.32
C ARG A 72 7.96 -8.94 8.08
N LEU A 73 7.16 -7.87 8.09
CA LEU A 73 7.15 -6.87 7.01
C LEU A 73 8.47 -6.12 6.95
N ARG A 74 9.01 -5.73 8.11
CA ARG A 74 10.33 -5.11 8.21
C ARG A 74 11.44 -6.01 7.66
N HIS A 75 11.31 -7.33 7.80
CA HIS A 75 12.25 -8.30 7.22
C HIS A 75 12.02 -8.53 5.71
N GLY A 76 10.77 -8.39 5.23
CA GLY A 76 10.41 -8.51 3.82
C GLY A 76 10.97 -7.40 2.91
N LEU A 77 11.38 -6.27 3.50
CA LEU A 77 12.11 -5.20 2.81
C LEU A 77 13.51 -5.61 2.31
N ILE A 78 14.02 -6.79 2.71
CA ILE A 78 15.43 -7.17 2.55
C ILE A 78 15.65 -8.25 1.47
N ARG A 79 14.60 -8.93 0.96
CA ARG A 79 14.82 -10.03 0.00
C ARG A 79 14.78 -9.57 -1.47
N ARG A 80 15.99 -9.23 -1.91
CA ARG A 80 16.66 -9.24 -3.23
C ARG A 80 16.11 -8.35 -4.33
#